data_AF-A0A936W5A4-F1
#
_entry.id   AF-A0A936W5A4-F1
#
_cell.length_a   1.000
_cell.length_b   1.000
_cell.length_c   1.000
_cell.angle_alpha   90.00
_cell.angle_beta   90.00
_cell.angle_gamma   90.00
#
_symmetry.space_group_name_H-M   'P 1'
#
loop_
_entity.id
_entity.type
_entity.pdbx_description
1 polymer ?
#
loop_
_entity_poly.entity_id
_entity_poly.type
_entity_poly.pdbx_seq_one_letter_code
_entity_poly.pdbx_strand_id
1 'polypeptide(L)'
;MKSTFTELFTFKPILICLIMVGLYVVSAPTLQAQSTKVSDSFTTVPDVSYVSPSTAITLLDEQNASLKLQLQIYNSSSLEYKLANAKFQFFLTILQSIVDGKGTKESLVIGLGYLSSDASGNTLSKQKKQEFKDEAISLLTN
;
A
#
# COMPACT_ATOMS: atom_id res chain seq x y z
N MET A 1 0.86 -0.47 -56.69
CA MET A 1 2.00 -0.09 -55.82
C MET A 1 1.52 0.95 -54.82
N LYS A 2 1.74 0.70 -53.51
CA LYS A 2 1.76 1.59 -52.31
C LYS A 2 0.58 2.57 -52.14
N SER A 3 -0.28 2.35 -51.12
CA SER A 3 -0.16 2.94 -49.75
C SER A 3 -0.10 4.48 -49.81
N THR A 4 -0.98 5.24 -49.16
CA THR A 4 -1.16 5.23 -47.70
C THR A 4 -2.41 6.03 -47.33
N PHE A 5 -3.20 5.49 -46.41
CA PHE A 5 -4.31 6.14 -45.72
C PHE A 5 -3.74 6.76 -44.43
N THR A 6 -3.70 8.09 -44.34
CA THR A 6 -3.32 8.86 -43.14
C THR A 6 -3.90 10.28 -43.34
N GLU A 7 -4.52 11.00 -42.41
CA GLU A 7 -4.58 10.92 -40.95
C GLU A 7 -6.00 11.31 -40.54
N LEU A 8 -6.63 10.45 -39.73
CA LEU A 8 -7.84 10.78 -38.99
C LEU A 8 -7.44 10.72 -37.51
N PHE A 9 -7.97 11.67 -36.73
CA PHE A 9 -7.86 11.81 -35.27
C PHE A 9 -6.77 12.74 -34.73
N THR A 10 -7.01 14.04 -34.94
CA THR A 10 -7.45 14.95 -33.88
C THR A 10 -7.02 14.57 -32.46
N PHE A 11 -5.77 14.89 -32.13
CA PHE A 11 -5.27 14.98 -30.76
C PHE A 11 -5.95 16.15 -30.04
N LYS A 12 -7.01 15.88 -29.27
CA LYS A 12 -7.54 16.62 -28.10
C LYS A 12 -9.00 16.20 -27.92
N PRO A 13 -9.29 15.24 -27.02
CA PRO A 13 -9.66 15.64 -25.66
C PRO A 13 -9.26 14.65 -24.54
N ILE A 14 -8.27 13.76 -24.75
CA ILE A 14 -7.91 12.73 -23.75
C ILE A 14 -7.03 13.26 -22.60
N LEU A 15 -6.39 14.42 -22.77
CA LEU A 15 -5.46 14.95 -21.76
C LEU A 15 -6.14 15.48 -20.49
N ILE A 16 -7.43 15.85 -20.55
CA ILE A 16 -8.13 16.48 -19.42
C ILE A 16 -8.69 15.43 -18.45
N CYS A 17 -9.04 14.22 -18.91
CA CYS A 17 -9.51 13.15 -18.03
C CYS A 17 -8.42 12.56 -17.12
N LEU A 18 -7.14 12.67 -17.51
CA LEU A 18 -6.02 12.21 -16.68
C LEU A 18 -5.70 13.14 -15.49
N ILE A 19 -6.15 14.40 -15.54
CA ILE A 19 -5.90 15.36 -14.45
C ILE A 19 -6.93 15.19 -13.31
N MET A 20 -8.15 14.74 -13.62
CA MET A 20 -9.20 14.57 -12.60
C MET A 20 -9.07 13.29 -11.76
N VAL A 21 -8.35 12.27 -12.24
CA VAL A 21 -8.02 11.09 -11.42
C VAL A 21 -6.81 11.37 -10.51
N GLY A 22 -5.93 12.30 -10.89
CA GLY A 22 -4.76 12.69 -10.08
C GLY A 22 -5.10 13.52 -8.83
N LEU A 23 -6.27 14.16 -8.79
CA LEU A 23 -6.68 15.03 -7.67
C LEU A 23 -7.42 14.30 -6.54
N TYR A 24 -7.91 13.08 -6.75
CA TYR A 24 -8.52 12.30 -5.66
C TYR A 24 -7.49 11.63 -4.72
N VAL A 25 -6.19 11.75 -5.06
CA VAL A 25 -5.08 11.24 -4.23
C VAL A 25 -4.45 12.34 -3.36
N VAL A 26 -4.92 13.58 -3.47
CA VAL A 26 -4.39 14.75 -2.72
C VAL A 26 -5.30 15.09 -1.54
N SER A 27 -5.56 14.10 -0.71
CA SER A 27 -5.94 14.30 0.68
C SER A 27 -5.33 13.19 1.55
N ALA A 28 -4.12 12.75 1.21
CA ALA A 28 -3.26 12.18 2.24
C ALA A 28 -2.95 13.32 3.21
N PRO A 29 -3.37 13.26 4.49
CA PRO A 29 -2.82 14.16 5.49
C PRO A 29 -1.30 14.03 5.38
N THR A 30 -0.61 15.16 5.25
CA THR A 30 0.85 15.20 5.29
C THR A 30 1.28 14.40 6.51
N LEU A 31 1.82 13.20 6.29
CA LEU A 31 2.43 12.38 7.31
C LEU A 31 3.63 13.19 7.83
N GLN A 32 3.38 14.01 8.84
CA GLN A 32 4.43 14.63 9.62
C GLN A 32 5.19 13.47 10.23
N ALA A 33 6.36 13.17 9.69
CA ALA A 33 7.33 12.27 10.28
C ALA A 33 7.60 12.78 11.70
N GLN A 34 6.95 12.18 12.69
CA GLN A 34 7.20 12.47 14.09
C GLN A 34 8.64 12.08 14.38
N SER A 35 9.43 13.09 14.73
CA SER A 35 10.85 12.98 15.05
C SER A 35 11.07 11.89 16.11
N THR A 36 11.89 10.93 15.75
CA THR A 36 12.14 9.66 16.45
C THR A 36 12.74 9.90 17.85
N LYS A 37 12.09 9.38 18.90
CA LYS A 37 12.78 9.04 20.14
C LYS A 37 13.81 7.95 19.81
N VAL A 38 15.04 8.10 20.29
CA VAL A 38 16.27 7.37 19.90
C VAL A 38 16.25 5.84 20.18
N SER A 39 15.11 5.24 20.53
CA SER A 39 15.00 3.81 20.89
C SER A 39 13.76 3.09 20.35
N ASP A 40 13.03 3.63 19.38
CA ASP A 40 11.83 2.96 18.88
C ASP A 40 12.15 1.82 17.90
N SER A 41 11.70 0.62 18.25
CA SER A 41 11.77 -0.54 17.37
C SER A 41 10.94 -0.32 16.10
N PHE A 42 11.31 -0.93 14.97
CA PHE A 42 10.50 -0.83 13.74
C PHE A 42 9.05 -1.28 13.96
N THR A 43 8.83 -2.25 14.86
CA THR A 43 7.52 -2.77 15.25
C THR A 43 6.74 -1.87 16.20
N THR A 44 7.33 -0.78 16.72
CA THR A 44 6.59 0.16 17.56
C THR A 44 5.55 0.90 16.72
N VAL A 45 4.30 0.93 17.18
CA VAL A 45 3.18 1.65 16.55
C VAL A 45 2.70 2.77 17.48
N PRO A 46 2.16 3.89 16.95
CA PRO A 46 1.70 5.01 17.76
C PRO A 46 0.56 4.60 18.71
N ASP A 47 0.53 5.22 19.88
CA ASP A 47 -0.53 5.00 20.87
C ASP A 47 -1.71 5.94 20.61
N VAL A 48 -2.47 5.62 19.56
CA VAL A 48 -3.63 6.37 19.08
C VAL A 48 -4.86 5.46 18.97
N SER A 49 -6.02 6.03 18.67
CA SER A 49 -7.22 5.24 18.39
C SER A 49 -7.09 4.55 17.03
N TYR A 50 -7.25 3.23 17.03
CA TYR A 50 -7.35 2.44 15.81
C TYR A 50 -8.81 2.26 15.41
N VAL A 51 -9.03 2.04 14.12
CA VAL A 51 -10.36 1.66 13.61
C VAL A 51 -10.79 0.33 14.22
N SER A 52 -12.10 0.08 14.29
CA SER A 52 -12.62 -1.20 14.78
C SER A 52 -12.17 -2.37 13.89
N PRO A 53 -12.10 -3.60 14.41
CA PRO A 53 -11.72 -4.77 13.61
C PRO A 53 -12.56 -4.95 12.34
N SER A 54 -13.87 -4.71 12.40
CA SER A 54 -14.76 -4.79 11.23
C SER A 54 -14.40 -3.76 10.15
N THR A 55 -14.10 -2.53 10.56
CA THR A 55 -13.70 -1.47 9.62
C THR A 55 -12.31 -1.75 9.04
N ALA A 56 -11.37 -2.24 9.87
CA ALA A 56 -10.05 -2.65 9.41
C ALA A 56 -10.12 -3.74 8.35
N ILE A 57 -10.98 -4.76 8.54
CA ILE A 57 -11.19 -5.82 7.55
C ILE A 57 -11.60 -5.23 6.20
N THR A 58 -12.64 -4.38 6.17
CA THR A 58 -13.12 -3.75 4.93
C THR A 58 -12.01 -2.97 4.22
N LEU A 59 -11.29 -2.11 4.96
CA LEU A 59 -10.22 -1.29 4.40
C LEU A 59 -9.06 -2.12 3.86
N LEU A 60 -8.68 -3.19 4.57
CA LEU A 60 -7.61 -4.10 4.15
C LEU A 60 -8.02 -4.96 2.96
N ASP A 61 -9.27 -5.41 2.88
CA ASP A 61 -9.80 -6.14 1.73
C ASP A 61 -9.78 -5.28 0.47
N GLU A 62 -10.20 -4.02 0.56
CA GLU A 62 -10.13 -3.06 -0.55
C GLU A 62 -8.69 -2.84 -1.05
N GLN A 63 -7.75 -2.65 -0.12
CA GLN A 63 -6.33 -2.51 -0.45
C GLN A 63 -5.76 -3.77 -1.10
N ASN A 64 -6.07 -4.95 -0.55
CA ASN A 64 -5.63 -6.23 -1.08
C ASN A 64 -6.23 -6.53 -2.45
N ALA A 65 -7.50 -6.17 -2.70
CA ALA A 65 -8.13 -6.29 -4.00
C ALA A 65 -7.44 -5.42 -5.06
N SER A 66 -7.13 -4.16 -4.72
CA SER A 66 -6.37 -3.25 -5.59
C SER A 66 -4.98 -3.79 -5.92
N LEU A 67 -4.23 -4.24 -4.91
CA LEU A 67 -2.90 -4.83 -5.11
C LEU A 67 -2.95 -6.11 -5.96
N LYS A 68 -3.96 -6.95 -5.77
CA LYS A 68 -4.16 -8.17 -6.57
C LYS A 68 -4.40 -7.86 -8.04
N LEU A 69 -5.08 -6.76 -8.36
CA LEU A 69 -5.24 -6.30 -9.75
C LEU A 69 -3.90 -5.82 -10.33
N GLN A 70 -3.13 -5.04 -9.57
CA GLN A 70 -1.81 -4.57 -10.01
C GLN A 70 -0.85 -5.74 -10.29
N LEU A 71 -0.86 -6.77 -9.44
CA LEU A 71 -0.03 -7.96 -9.61
C LEU A 71 -0.36 -8.76 -10.87
N GLN A 72 -1.60 -8.71 -11.36
CA GLN A 72 -1.98 -9.36 -12.62
C GLN A 72 -1.46 -8.61 -13.85
N ILE A 73 -1.17 -7.31 -13.70
CA ILE A 73 -0.72 -6.43 -14.78
C ILE A 73 0.81 -6.40 -14.85
N TYR A 74 1.48 -6.38 -13.70
CA TYR A 74 2.94 -6.28 -13.65
C TYR A 74 3.64 -7.58 -14.09
N ASN A 75 4.77 -7.42 -14.78
CA ASN A 75 5.64 -8.54 -15.09
C ASN A 75 6.26 -9.08 -13.79
N SER A 76 6.15 -10.39 -13.55
CA SER A 76 6.63 -11.03 -12.32
C SER A 76 8.12 -10.84 -12.02
N SER A 77 8.96 -10.57 -13.02
CA SER A 77 10.38 -10.28 -12.82
C SER A 77 10.66 -8.82 -12.47
N SER A 78 9.69 -7.93 -12.66
CA SER A 78 9.85 -6.49 -12.46
C SER A 78 9.96 -6.11 -10.98
N LEU A 79 10.56 -4.95 -10.70
CA LEU A 79 10.67 -4.44 -9.34
C LEU A 79 9.28 -4.07 -8.80
N GLU A 80 8.43 -3.50 -9.64
CA GLU A 80 7.05 -3.10 -9.31
C GLU A 80 6.23 -4.29 -8.84
N TYR A 81 6.33 -5.44 -9.53
CA TYR A 81 5.68 -6.67 -9.08
C TYR A 81 6.19 -7.10 -7.71
N LYS A 82 7.51 -7.12 -7.50
CA LYS A 82 8.11 -7.54 -6.23
C LYS A 82 7.67 -6.64 -5.07
N LEU A 83 7.63 -5.32 -5.29
CA LEU A 83 7.17 -4.35 -4.29
C LEU A 83 5.67 -4.50 -4.00
N ALA A 84 4.84 -4.59 -5.04
CA ALA A 84 3.40 -4.80 -4.89
C ALA A 84 3.09 -6.12 -4.18
N ASN A 85 3.86 -7.19 -4.47
CA ASN A 85 3.67 -8.49 -3.84
C ASN A 85 4.07 -8.46 -2.37
N ALA A 86 5.19 -7.81 -2.03
CA ALA A 86 5.59 -7.64 -0.64
C ALA A 86 4.55 -6.85 0.17
N LYS A 87 3.99 -5.79 -0.44
CA LYS A 87 2.92 -4.98 0.15
C LYS A 87 1.62 -5.77 0.33
N PHE A 88 1.25 -6.57 -0.66
CA PHE A 88 0.09 -7.47 -0.59
C PHE A 88 0.24 -8.49 0.53
N GLN A 89 1.37 -9.19 0.64
CA GLN A 89 1.60 -10.15 1.71
C GLN A 89 1.59 -9.49 3.10
N PHE A 90 2.12 -8.27 3.20
CA PHE A 90 2.08 -7.49 4.44
C PHE A 90 0.64 -7.17 4.88
N PHE A 91 -0.19 -6.59 4.00
CA PHE A 91 -1.59 -6.29 4.33
C PHE A 91 -2.43 -7.55 4.54
N LEU A 92 -2.15 -8.62 3.80
CA LEU A 92 -2.79 -9.93 4.01
C LEU A 92 -2.46 -10.51 5.39
N THR A 93 -1.21 -10.35 5.87
CA THR A 93 -0.80 -10.81 7.21
C THR A 93 -1.55 -10.06 8.31
N ILE A 94 -1.72 -8.75 8.16
CA ILE A 94 -2.50 -7.93 9.10
C ILE A 94 -3.96 -8.41 9.07
N LEU A 95 -4.56 -8.53 7.89
CA LEU A 95 -5.94 -8.96 7.71
C LEU A 95 -6.20 -10.33 8.36
N GLN A 96 -5.35 -11.31 8.08
CA GLN A 96 -5.48 -12.66 8.64
C GLN A 96 -5.42 -12.62 10.17
N SER A 97 -4.54 -11.82 10.75
CA SER A 97 -4.45 -11.67 12.21
C SER A 97 -5.76 -11.11 12.81
N ILE A 98 -6.40 -10.16 12.14
CA ILE A 98 -7.69 -9.61 12.58
C ILE A 98 -8.79 -10.66 12.47
N VAL A 99 -8.83 -11.40 11.36
CA VAL A 99 -9.78 -12.51 11.14
C VAL A 99 -9.61 -13.60 12.19
N ASP A 100 -8.36 -13.86 12.64
CA ASP A 100 -8.03 -14.80 13.71
C ASP A 100 -8.39 -14.27 15.11
N GLY A 101 -9.03 -13.10 15.21
CA GLY A 101 -9.55 -12.53 16.45
C GLY A 101 -8.61 -11.58 17.18
N LYS A 102 -7.50 -11.17 16.55
CA LYS A 102 -6.60 -10.15 17.12
C LYS A 102 -7.18 -8.75 16.95
N GLY A 103 -6.83 -7.85 17.87
CA GLY A 103 -7.18 -6.42 17.73
C GLY A 103 -6.44 -5.77 16.56
N THR A 104 -6.97 -4.65 16.03
CA THR A 104 -6.36 -3.91 14.90
C THR A 104 -4.91 -3.49 15.19
N LYS A 105 -4.65 -2.96 16.40
CA LYS A 105 -3.29 -2.56 16.84
C LYS A 105 -2.33 -3.75 16.92
N GLU A 106 -2.76 -4.85 17.53
CA GLU A 106 -1.95 -6.08 17.64
C GLU A 106 -1.64 -6.66 16.26
N SER A 107 -2.62 -6.67 15.36
CA SER A 107 -2.48 -7.16 13.99
C SER A 107 -1.50 -6.33 13.16
N LEU A 108 -1.50 -5.01 13.33
CA LEU A 108 -0.51 -4.14 12.70
C LEU A 108 0.90 -4.48 13.19
N VAL A 109 1.10 -4.69 14.49
CA VAL A 109 2.40 -5.09 15.04
C VAL A 109 2.85 -6.43 14.46
N ILE A 110 1.95 -7.41 14.32
CA ILE A 110 2.24 -8.70 13.67
C ILE A 110 2.69 -8.49 12.21
N GLY A 111 1.98 -7.66 11.44
CA GLY A 111 2.37 -7.31 10.08
C GLY A 111 3.75 -6.63 9.99
N LEU A 112 4.07 -5.73 10.93
CA LEU A 112 5.39 -5.12 11.00
C LEU A 112 6.47 -6.15 11.37
N GLY A 113 6.13 -7.12 12.21
CA GLY A 113 6.95 -8.30 12.48
C GLY A 113 7.29 -9.06 11.19
N TYR A 114 6.30 -9.32 10.34
CA TYR A 114 6.51 -9.92 9.02
C TYR A 114 7.47 -9.12 8.14
N LEU A 115 7.30 -7.78 8.03
CA LEU A 115 8.20 -6.92 7.27
C LEU A 115 9.63 -6.87 7.84
N SER A 116 9.77 -7.04 9.15
CA SER A 116 11.08 -7.09 9.81
C SER A 116 11.78 -8.43 9.62
N SER A 117 11.03 -9.50 9.37
CA SER A 117 11.55 -10.85 9.14
C SER A 117 12.09 -11.04 7.72
N ASP A 118 13.00 -12.01 7.56
CA ASP A 118 13.52 -12.45 6.25
C ASP A 118 12.42 -12.99 5.32
N ALA A 119 11.20 -13.24 5.84
CA ALA A 119 10.05 -13.68 5.04
C ALA A 119 9.58 -12.62 4.02
N SER A 120 9.83 -11.33 4.30
CA SER A 120 9.61 -10.25 3.31
C SER A 120 10.63 -10.26 2.15
N GLY A 121 11.63 -11.15 2.23
CA GLY A 121 12.80 -11.19 1.37
C GLY A 121 13.67 -9.95 1.57
N ASN A 122 14.96 -10.07 1.29
CA ASN A 122 15.91 -8.96 1.28
C ASN A 122 15.64 -7.92 0.16
N THR A 123 14.39 -7.85 -0.31
CA THR A 123 13.88 -7.12 -1.47
C THR A 123 13.49 -5.69 -1.12
N LEU A 124 13.11 -5.43 0.14
CA LEU A 124 12.67 -4.10 0.59
C LEU A 124 13.79 -3.35 1.30
N SER A 125 14.12 -2.16 0.77
CA SER A 125 14.97 -1.21 1.48
C SER A 125 14.29 -0.76 2.79
N LYS A 126 15.09 -0.29 3.75
CA LYS A 126 14.56 0.27 5.02
C LYS A 126 13.53 1.37 4.77
N GLN A 127 13.77 2.22 3.78
CA GLN A 127 12.84 3.29 3.39
C GLN A 127 11.50 2.73 2.91
N LYS A 128 11.49 1.68 2.08
CA LYS A 128 10.24 1.06 1.63
C LYS A 128 9.48 0.35 2.74
N LYS A 129 10.20 -0.26 3.70
CA LYS A 129 9.55 -0.82 4.90
C LYS A 129 8.87 0.27 5.73
N GLN A 130 9.52 1.43 5.87
CA GLN A 130 8.94 2.58 6.57
C GLN A 130 7.71 3.14 5.83
N GLU A 131 7.80 3.28 4.50
CA GLU A 131 6.67 3.71 3.67
C GLU A 131 5.44 2.80 3.86
N PHE A 132 5.63 1.47 3.83
CA PHE A 132 4.53 0.54 4.06
C PHE A 132 3.96 0.62 5.47
N LYS A 133 4.80 0.84 6.49
CA LYS A 133 4.38 1.06 7.87
C LYS A 133 3.51 2.31 7.98
N ASP A 134 3.96 3.44 7.41
CA ASP A 134 3.26 4.71 7.51
C ASP A 134 1.91 4.64 6.80
N GLU A 135 1.85 3.98 5.64
CA GLU A 135 0.60 3.72 4.93
C GLU A 135 -0.38 2.85 5.75
N ALA A 136 0.11 1.78 6.38
CA ALA A 136 -0.74 0.92 7.21
C ALA A 136 -1.24 1.62 8.47
N ILE A 137 -0.41 2.47 9.09
CA ILE A 137 -0.84 3.32 10.20
C ILE A 137 -1.95 4.25 9.71
N SER A 138 -1.70 5.00 8.62
CA SER A 138 -2.69 5.93 8.05
C SER A 138 -4.01 5.25 7.67
N LEU A 139 -3.98 3.99 7.25
CA LEU A 139 -5.16 3.22 6.89
C LEU A 139 -5.95 2.74 8.11
N LEU A 140 -5.26 2.42 9.22
CA LEU A 140 -5.84 1.69 10.35
C LEU A 140 -6.09 2.57 11.59
N THR A 141 -5.79 3.86 11.51
CA THR A 141 -6.05 4.83 12.58
C THR A 141 -7.18 5.80 12.21
N ASN A 142 -7.88 6.32 13.20
CA ASN A 142 -8.90 7.38 13.02
C ASN A 142 -8.29 8.78 12.98
#